data_AF-A0AAW6YLJ2-F1
#
_entry.id   AF-A0AAW6YLJ2-F1
#
_cell.length_a   1.000
_cell.length_b   1.000
_cell.length_c   1.000
_cell.angle_alpha   90.00
_cell.angle_beta   90.00
_cell.angle_gamma   90.00
#
_symmetry.space_group_name_H-M   'P 1'
#
loop_
_entity.id
_entity.type
_entity.pdbx_description
1 polymer ?
#
loop_
_entity_poly.entity_id
_entity_poly.type
_entity_poly.pdbx_seq_one_letter_code
_entity_poly.pdbx_strand_id
1 'polypeptide(L)'
;FSKWYLQSIQKADLFAYGPVRGTMVFKPNGYVLWEKIKTEFDKKFKASGVKNCYFPMLIPESFFKKEADHVEGFAPELPWVTR
;
A
#
# COMPACT_ATOMS: atom_id res chain seq x y z
N PHE A 1 -13.02 11.29 -17.97
CA PHE A 1 -12.00 10.30 -17.55
C PHE A 1 -12.45 9.46 -16.35
N SER A 2 -12.77 10.05 -15.19
CA SER A 2 -13.07 9.31 -13.95
C SER A 2 -14.18 8.27 -14.08
N LYS A 3 -15.29 8.60 -14.76
CA LYS A 3 -16.38 7.65 -15.02
C LYS A 3 -15.90 6.42 -15.81
N TRP A 4 -15.11 6.64 -16.85
CA TRP A 4 -14.56 5.56 -17.68
C TRP A 4 -13.62 4.67 -16.85
N TYR A 5 -12.73 5.27 -16.07
CA TYR A 5 -11.79 4.53 -15.21
C TYR A 5 -12.50 3.60 -14.24
N LEU A 6 -13.50 4.12 -13.52
CA LEU A 6 -14.29 3.34 -12.57
C LEU A 6 -15.08 2.21 -13.27
N GLN A 7 -15.69 2.49 -14.42
CA GLN A 7 -16.42 1.49 -15.18
C GLN A 7 -15.51 0.37 -15.71
N SER A 8 -14.32 0.72 -16.19
CA SER A 8 -13.33 -0.25 -16.67
C SER A 8 -12.88 -1.18 -15.55
N ILE A 9 -12.55 -0.61 -14.38
CA ILE A 9 -12.16 -1.38 -13.19
C ILE A 9 -13.27 -2.35 -12.75
N GLN A 10 -14.51 -1.86 -12.69
CA GLN A 10 -15.64 -2.66 -12.26
C GLN A 10 -15.96 -3.78 -13.27
N LYS A 11 -15.96 -3.47 -14.57
CA LYS A 11 -16.23 -4.45 -15.63
C LYS A 11 -15.14 -5.51 -15.75
N ALA A 12 -13.88 -5.15 -15.48
CA ALA A 12 -12.75 -6.09 -15.46
C ALA A 12 -12.64 -6.87 -14.14
N ASP A 13 -13.54 -6.60 -13.19
CA ASP A 13 -13.61 -7.26 -11.90
C ASP A 13 -12.31 -7.18 -11.08
N LEU A 14 -11.65 -6.01 -11.08
CA LEU A 14 -10.35 -5.83 -10.45
C LEU A 14 -10.45 -5.41 -8.97
N PHE A 15 -11.38 -4.51 -8.66
CA PHE A 15 -11.52 -3.90 -7.33
C PHE A 15 -12.98 -3.76 -6.92
N ALA A 16 -13.23 -3.86 -5.62
CA ALA A 16 -14.50 -3.48 -4.99
C ALA A 16 -14.24 -2.41 -3.91
N TYR A 17 -15.25 -1.60 -3.60
CA TYR A 17 -15.14 -0.63 -2.50
C TYR A 17 -15.12 -1.34 -1.15
N GLY A 18 -14.24 -0.92 -0.25
CA GLY A 18 -14.22 -1.38 1.13
C GLY A 18 -15.26 -0.66 2.00
N PRO A 19 -15.48 -1.12 3.24
CA PRO A 19 -16.47 -0.54 4.15
C PRO A 19 -16.09 0.86 4.67
N VAL A 20 -14.82 1.25 4.54
CA VAL A 20 -14.31 2.57 4.95
C VAL A 20 -13.99 3.41 3.71
N ARG A 21 -14.34 4.70 3.75
CA ARG A 21 -14.05 5.63 2.64
C ARG A 21 -12.55 5.64 2.33
N GLY A 22 -12.21 5.56 1.04
CA GLY A 22 -10.82 5.52 0.58
C GLY A 22 -10.20 4.13 0.58
N THR A 23 -10.91 3.10 1.07
CA THR A 23 -10.43 1.71 1.03
C THR A 23 -11.00 0.93 -0.15
N MET A 24 -10.22 -0.04 -0.64
CA MET A 24 -10.59 -0.93 -1.73
C MET A 24 -10.22 -2.38 -1.40
N VAL A 25 -11.05 -3.31 -1.84
CA VAL A 25 -10.79 -4.75 -1.82
C VAL A 25 -10.25 -5.16 -3.18
N PHE A 26 -9.07 -5.76 -3.19
CA PHE A 26 -8.47 -6.34 -4.39
C PHE A 26 -9.16 -7.67 -4.67
N LYS A 27 -9.84 -7.78 -5.81
CA LYS A 27 -10.44 -9.04 -6.27
C LYS A 27 -9.35 -9.92 -6.91
N PRO A 28 -9.60 -11.24 -7.13
CA PRO A 28 -8.57 -12.13 -7.67
C PRO A 28 -7.89 -11.62 -8.94
N ASN A 29 -8.64 -11.10 -9.91
CA ASN A 29 -8.07 -10.55 -11.15
C ASN A 29 -7.16 -9.34 -10.89
N GLY A 30 -7.54 -8.44 -9.98
CA GLY A 30 -6.71 -7.30 -9.59
C GLY A 30 -5.47 -7.72 -8.80
N TYR A 31 -5.62 -8.70 -7.91
CA TYR A 31 -4.52 -9.18 -7.07
C TYR A 31 -3.46 -9.92 -7.88
N VAL A 32 -3.83 -10.71 -8.89
CA VAL A 32 -2.87 -11.37 -9.79
C VAL A 32 -1.99 -10.35 -10.54
N LEU A 33 -2.54 -9.19 -10.92
CA LEU A 33 -1.73 -8.12 -11.52
C LEU A 33 -0.67 -7.62 -10.54
N TRP A 34 -1.06 -7.40 -9.28
CA TRP A 34 -0.14 -7.02 -8.22
C TRP A 34 0.94 -8.07 -7.97
N GLU A 35 0.58 -9.36 -7.91
CA GLU A 35 1.53 -10.46 -7.72
C GLU A 35 2.56 -10.53 -8.84
N LYS A 36 2.15 -10.30 -10.09
CA LYS A 36 3.09 -10.23 -11.24
C LYS A 36 4.06 -9.07 -11.10
N ILE A 37 3.55 -7.87 -10.78
CA ILE A 37 4.40 -6.69 -10.56
C ILE A 37 5.41 -6.98 -9.45
N LYS A 38 4.93 -7.42 -8.28
CA LYS A 38 5.78 -7.76 -7.13
C LYS A 38 6.86 -8.78 -7.50
N THR A 39 6.49 -9.84 -8.22
CA THR A 39 7.40 -10.91 -8.63
C THR A 39 8.52 -10.40 -9.53
N GLU A 40 8.19 -9.57 -10.53
CA GLU A 40 9.20 -9.04 -11.45
C GLU A 40 10.16 -8.05 -10.79
N PHE A 41 9.67 -7.21 -9.88
CA PHE A 41 10.51 -6.31 -9.09
C PHE A 41 11.37 -7.07 -8.09
N ASP A 42 10.81 -8.06 -7.39
CA ASP A 42 11.52 -8.90 -6.42
C ASP A 42 12.72 -9.62 -7.06
N LYS A 43 12.56 -10.15 -8.29
CA LYS A 43 13.69 -10.72 -9.06
C LYS A 43 14.81 -9.71 -9.27
N LYS A 44 14.47 -8.47 -9.65
CA LYS A 44 15.46 -7.41 -9.90
C LYS A 44 16.19 -6.99 -8.63
N PHE A 45 15.47 -6.86 -7.51
CA PHE A 45 16.07 -6.54 -6.21
C PHE A 45 17.00 -7.65 -5.72
N LYS A 46 16.60 -8.92 -5.87
CA LYS A 46 17.45 -10.06 -5.51
C LYS A 46 18.71 -10.12 -6.38
N ALA A 47 18.62 -9.77 -7.67
CA ALA A 47 19.78 -9.69 -8.55
C ALA A 47 20.80 -8.62 -8.13
N SER A 48 20.37 -7.55 -7.44
CA SER A 48 21.26 -6.55 -6.85
C SER A 48 21.68 -6.86 -5.40
N GLY A 49 21.40 -8.07 -4.90
CA GLY A 49 21.78 -8.52 -3.57
C GLY A 49 20.85 -8.06 -2.43
N VAL A 50 19.74 -7.40 -2.74
CA VAL A 50 18.75 -6.98 -1.74
C VAL A 50 18.03 -8.21 -1.18
N LYS A 51 17.83 -8.22 0.15
CA LYS A 51 17.10 -9.26 0.86
C LYS A 51 15.81 -8.69 1.44
N ASN A 52 14.70 -9.39 1.23
CA ASN A 52 13.43 -9.01 1.82
C ASN A 52 13.45 -9.21 3.33
N CYS A 53 12.84 -8.27 4.03
CA CYS A 53 12.56 -8.34 5.45
C CYS A 53 11.16 -7.78 5.70
N TYR A 54 10.61 -8.07 6.87
CA TYR A 54 9.29 -7.57 7.26
C TYR A 54 9.40 -6.94 8.64
N PHE A 55 9.07 -5.66 8.71
CA PHE A 55 9.04 -4.90 9.94
C PHE A 55 7.62 -4.82 10.49
N PRO A 56 7.46 -4.58 11.80
CA PRO A 56 6.16 -4.33 12.39
C PRO A 56 5.43 -3.16 11.71
N MET A 57 4.12 -3.30 11.52
CA MET A 57 3.26 -2.24 11.00
C MET A 57 3.06 -1.10 12.01
N LEU A 58 3.04 -1.42 13.30
CA LEU A 58 2.89 -0.44 14.37
C LEU A 58 4.27 0.01 14.84
N ILE A 59 4.48 1.32 14.84
CA ILE A 59 5.73 1.95 15.29
C ILE A 59 5.43 2.76 16.55
N PRO A 60 6.18 2.58 17.65
CA PRO A 60 6.01 3.40 18.84
C PRO A 60 6.20 4.88 18.54
N GLU A 61 5.38 5.73 19.14
CA GLU A 61 5.47 7.19 18.99
C GLU A 61 6.88 7.72 19.32
N SER A 62 7.53 7.12 20.32
CA SER A 62 8.89 7.50 20.73
C SER A 62 9.96 7.21 19.67
N PHE A 63 9.72 6.29 18.74
CA PHE A 63 10.63 6.01 17.63
C PHE A 63 10.37 6.99 16.48
N PHE A 64 9.09 7.30 16.24
CA PHE A 64 8.70 8.24 15.19
C PHE A 64 9.16 9.67 15.48
N LYS A 65 9.11 10.10 16.75
CA LYS A 65 9.57 11.45 17.18
C LYS A 65 11.08 11.67 17.09
N LYS A 66 11.89 10.62 16.88
CA LYS A 66 13.36 10.76 16.76
C LYS A 66 13.79 11.40 15.43
N GLU A 67 12.95 11.35 14.39
CA GLU A 67 13.20 11.93 13.08
C GLU A 67 12.27 13.13 12.80
N ALA A 68 12.07 14.01 13.79
CA ALA A 68 11.09 15.09 13.75
C ALA A 68 11.18 15.98 12.48
N ASP A 69 12.38 16.19 11.95
CA ASP A 69 12.62 16.99 10.73
C ASP A 69 12.04 16.35 9.46
N HIS A 70 11.85 15.02 9.44
CA HIS A 70 11.17 14.30 8.36
C HIS A 70 9.65 14.17 8.58
N VAL A 71 9.17 14.41 9.80
CA VAL A 71 7.78 14.19 10.20
C VAL A 71 6.83 15.29 9.73
N GLU A 72 7.32 16.52 9.53
CA GLU A 72 6.47 17.66 9.14
C GLU A 72 5.68 17.42 7.84
N GLY A 73 6.19 16.60 6.92
CA GLY A 73 5.49 16.24 5.69
C GLY A 73 4.43 15.12 5.82
N PHE A 74 4.53 14.27 6.84
CA PHE A 74 3.69 13.07 6.99
C PHE A 74 2.59 13.21 8.05
N ALA A 75 2.69 14.20 8.95
CA ALA A 75 1.80 14.38 10.08
C ALA A 75 0.28 14.24 9.78
N PRO A 76 -0.29 14.81 8.69
CA PRO A 76 -1.72 14.69 8.42
C PRO A 76 -2.19 13.31 7.94
N GLU A 77 -1.27 12.42 7.52
CA GLU A 77 -1.61 11.11 6.95
C GLU A 77 -1.40 9.94 7.93
N LEU A 78 -1.05 10.22 9.20
CA LEU A 78 -0.71 9.20 10.19
C LEU A 78 -1.92 8.75 11.02
N PRO A 79 -2.41 7.51 10.84
CA PRO A 79 -3.41 6.94 11.73
C PRO A 79 -2.79 6.54 13.08
N TRP A 80 -3.38 7.01 14.18
CA TRP A 80 -2.97 6.68 15.55
C TRP A 80 -3.85 5.60 16.15
N VAL A 81 -3.22 4.59 16.76
CA VAL A 81 -3.91 3.60 17.60
C VAL A 81 -3.74 4.01 19.04
N THR A 82 -4.83 4.39 19.71
CA THR A 82 -4.79 4.99 21.06
C THR A 82 -5.49 4.17 22.14
N ARG A 83 -6.17 3.08 21.79
CA ARG A 83 -6.95 2.23 22.71
C ARG A 83 -6.84 0.77 22.30
#